data_AF-A0A1E7FPW6-F1
#
_entry.id   AF-A0A1E7FPW6-F1
#
_cell.length_a   1.000
_cell.length_b   1.000
_cell.length_c   1.000
_cell.angle_alpha   90.00
_cell.angle_beta   90.00
_cell.angle_gamma   90.00
#
_symmetry.space_group_name_H-M   'P 1'
#
loop_
_entity.id
_entity.type
_entity.pdbx_description
1 polymer ?
#
loop_
_entity_poly.entity_id
_entity_poly.type
_entity_poly.pdbx_seq_one_letter_code
_entity_poly.pdbx_strand_id
1 'polypeptide(L)'
;MNVFLKSLPLEQDEDEAKICHAGLCSLIENGFIDLKVEAPRIISVIGSVLSDVNEGVDIAEGDTCERFVKILYEMQQQNPQGMQQAFAGLDPSVQNLVGSVVQEFSQSRSSVVTP
;
A
#
# COMPACT_ATOMS: atom_id res chain seq x y z
N MET A 1 1.79 3.91 -19.79
CA MET A 1 0.86 4.69 -18.94
C MET A 1 -0.27 3.76 -18.53
N ASN A 2 -0.21 3.19 -17.32
CA ASN A 2 -1.21 2.24 -16.81
C ASN A 2 -2.51 2.98 -16.48
N VAL A 3 -3.50 2.93 -17.37
CA VAL A 3 -4.83 3.55 -17.19
C VAL A 3 -5.50 3.06 -15.90
N PHE A 4 -5.28 1.78 -15.56
CA PHE A 4 -5.75 1.17 -14.32
C PHE A 4 -5.26 1.87 -13.04
N LEU A 5 -4.00 2.34 -13.01
CA LEU A 5 -3.48 3.09 -11.86
C LEU A 5 -4.05 4.52 -11.81
N LYS A 6 -4.60 5.03 -12.91
CA LYS A 6 -5.23 6.37 -12.95
C LYS A 6 -6.62 6.43 -12.36
N SER A 7 -7.31 5.29 -12.29
CA SER A 7 -8.65 5.19 -11.74
C SER A 7 -8.67 4.80 -10.26
N LEU A 8 -7.51 4.66 -9.60
CA LEU A 8 -7.39 4.30 -8.19
C LEU A 8 -6.96 5.51 -7.34
N PRO A 9 -7.40 5.58 -6.07
CA PRO A 9 -8.32 4.65 -5.39
C PRO A 9 -9.78 4.79 -5.87
N LEU A 10 -10.54 3.70 -5.79
CA LEU A 10 -11.99 3.71 -6.04
C LEU A 10 -12.71 3.84 -4.70
N GLU A 11 -13.52 4.88 -4.57
CA GLU A 11 -14.25 5.21 -3.32
C GLU A 11 -15.79 5.15 -3.50
N GLN A 12 -16.28 5.06 -4.74
CA GLN A 12 -17.72 5.18 -5.05
C GLN A 12 -18.47 3.85 -5.07
N ASP A 13 -17.78 2.76 -5.38
CA ASP A 13 -18.33 1.40 -5.43
C ASP A 13 -17.42 0.51 -4.57
N GLU A 14 -17.88 0.19 -3.36
CA GLU A 14 -17.11 -0.56 -2.36
C GLU A 14 -16.75 -1.97 -2.84
N ASP A 15 -17.65 -2.64 -3.56
CA ASP A 15 -17.43 -3.99 -4.08
C ASP A 15 -16.41 -3.95 -5.23
N GLU A 16 -16.52 -3.00 -6.16
CA GLU A 16 -15.54 -2.81 -7.23
C GLU A 16 -14.18 -2.37 -6.68
N ALA A 17 -14.17 -1.51 -5.65
CA ALA A 17 -12.96 -1.07 -4.98
C ALA A 17 -12.18 -2.26 -4.39
N LYS A 18 -12.84 -3.15 -3.64
CA LYS A 18 -12.21 -4.36 -3.08
C LYS A 18 -11.58 -5.22 -4.17
N ILE A 19 -12.31 -5.47 -5.26
CA ILE A 19 -11.82 -6.26 -6.39
C ILE A 19 -10.60 -5.59 -7.04
N CYS A 20 -10.66 -4.29 -7.28
CA CYS A 20 -9.58 -3.55 -7.91
C CYS A 20 -8.34 -3.43 -7.02
N HIS A 21 -8.51 -3.24 -5.71
CA HIS A 21 -7.41 -3.19 -4.73
C HIS A 21 -6.72 -4.55 -4.61
N ALA A 22 -7.47 -5.65 -4.52
CA ALA A 22 -6.92 -7.01 -4.57
C ALA A 22 -6.22 -7.32 -5.90
N GLY A 23 -6.78 -6.82 -7.01
CA GLY A 23 -6.20 -6.89 -8.35
C GLY A 23 -4.87 -6.13 -8.44
N LEU A 24 -4.79 -4.93 -7.86
CA LEU A 24 -3.57 -4.12 -7.80
C LEU A 24 -2.44 -4.88 -7.09
N CYS A 25 -2.71 -5.47 -5.92
CA CYS A 25 -1.73 -6.30 -5.22
C CYS A 25 -1.22 -7.43 -6.11
N SER A 26 -2.13 -8.08 -6.84
CA SER A 26 -1.77 -9.20 -7.72
C SER A 26 -0.92 -8.75 -8.91
N LEU A 27 -1.17 -7.57 -9.47
CA LEU A 27 -0.36 -7.02 -10.56
C LEU A 27 1.06 -6.65 -10.09
N ILE A 28 1.18 -6.10 -8.88
CA ILE A 28 2.45 -5.76 -8.26
C ILE A 28 3.26 -7.02 -7.95
N GLU A 29 2.65 -8.00 -7.27
CA GLU A 29 3.32 -9.23 -6.85
C GLU A 29 3.80 -10.08 -8.03
N ASN A 30 3.05 -10.09 -9.14
CA ASN A 30 3.44 -10.77 -10.38
C ASN A 30 4.45 -9.97 -11.22
N GLY A 31 4.85 -8.78 -10.79
CA GLY A 31 5.84 -7.95 -11.49
C GLY A 31 5.33 -7.27 -12.76
N PHE A 32 4.01 -7.17 -12.96
CA PHE A 32 3.43 -6.42 -14.09
C PHE A 32 3.55 -4.91 -13.89
N ILE A 33 3.76 -4.45 -12.66
CA ILE A 33 3.97 -3.05 -12.30
C ILE A 33 5.37 -2.88 -11.74
N ASP A 34 6.14 -1.98 -12.34
CA ASP A 34 7.48 -1.64 -11.86
C ASP A 34 7.38 -0.69 -10.65
N LEU A 35 7.65 -1.25 -9.46
CA LEU A 35 7.64 -0.54 -8.19
C LEU A 35 8.66 0.60 -8.11
N LYS A 36 9.72 0.61 -8.93
CA LYS A 36 10.70 1.70 -8.93
C LYS A 36 10.18 2.93 -9.66
N VAL A 37 9.43 2.71 -10.73
CA VAL A 37 8.90 3.77 -11.59
C VAL A 37 7.59 4.32 -11.04
N GLU A 38 6.68 3.44 -10.63
CA GLU A 38 5.34 3.83 -10.16
C GLU A 38 5.29 4.03 -8.64
N ALA A 39 6.46 4.07 -7.97
CA ALA A 39 6.56 4.10 -6.51
C ALA A 39 5.68 5.18 -5.86
N PRO A 40 5.77 6.46 -6.28
CA PRO A 40 5.00 7.55 -5.67
C PRO A 40 3.49 7.33 -5.76
N ARG A 41 3.04 6.77 -6.88
CA ARG A 41 1.63 6.54 -7.12
C ARG A 41 1.10 5.37 -6.31
N ILE A 42 1.84 4.26 -6.27
CA ILE A 42 1.45 3.08 -5.51
C ILE A 42 1.37 3.40 -4.03
N ILE A 43 2.37 4.10 -3.49
CA ILE A 43 2.42 4.49 -2.08
C ILE A 43 1.25 5.42 -1.73
N SER A 44 0.89 6.35 -2.62
CA SER A 44 -0.28 7.22 -2.43
C SER A 44 -1.61 6.46 -2.45
N VAL A 45 -1.80 5.57 -3.43
CA VAL A 45 -3.03 4.76 -3.51
C VAL A 45 -3.16 3.86 -2.28
N ILE A 46 -2.10 3.13 -1.94
CA ILE A 46 -2.11 2.24 -0.76
C ILE A 46 -2.34 3.04 0.53
N GLY A 47 -1.66 4.18 0.69
CA GLY A 47 -1.81 5.03 1.86
C GLY A 47 -3.24 5.54 2.03
N SER A 48 -3.88 5.98 0.93
CA SER A 48 -5.28 6.40 0.94
C SER A 48 -6.19 5.26 1.38
N VAL A 49 -6.09 4.09 0.73
CA VAL A 49 -6.95 2.95 1.03
C VAL A 49 -6.80 2.49 2.48
N LEU A 50 -5.57 2.45 3.01
CA LEU A 50 -5.34 2.11 4.41
C LEU A 50 -5.92 3.16 5.36
N SER A 51 -5.86 4.45 5.00
CA SER A 51 -6.48 5.52 5.78
C SER A 51 -8.00 5.36 5.82
N ASP A 52 -8.62 5.19 4.67
CA ASP A 52 -10.07 5.03 4.55
C ASP A 52 -10.55 3.81 5.34
N VAL A 53 -9.87 2.66 5.21
CA VAL A 53 -10.18 1.46 5.99
C VAL A 53 -10.00 1.69 7.50
N ASN A 54 -8.96 2.42 7.90
CA ASN A 54 -8.74 2.78 9.31
C ASN A 54 -9.81 3.75 9.85
N GLU A 55 -10.42 4.56 8.99
CA GLU A 55 -11.57 5.41 9.31
C GLU A 55 -12.92 4.65 9.24
N GLY A 56 -12.90 3.38 8.88
CA GLY A 56 -14.07 2.48 8.87
C GLY A 56 -14.76 2.34 7.51
N VAL A 57 -14.13 2.79 6.43
CA VAL A 57 -14.62 2.65 5.06
C VAL A 57 -14.33 1.24 4.54
N ASP A 58 -15.36 0.53 4.09
CA ASP A 58 -15.24 -0.87 3.67
C ASP A 58 -14.84 -1.00 2.18
N ILE A 59 -13.66 -0.48 1.81
CA ILE A 59 -13.14 -0.50 0.41
C ILE A 59 -12.00 -1.50 0.17
N ALA A 60 -11.53 -2.19 1.20
CA ALA A 60 -10.56 -3.27 1.06
C ALA A 60 -10.73 -4.31 2.18
N GLU A 61 -10.56 -5.58 1.83
CA GLU A 61 -10.58 -6.68 2.79
C GLU A 61 -9.27 -6.75 3.60
N GLY A 62 -9.32 -7.38 4.77
CA GLY A 62 -8.17 -7.48 5.68
C GLY A 62 -6.94 -8.13 5.04
N ASP A 63 -7.14 -9.15 4.19
CA ASP A 63 -6.06 -9.80 3.44
C ASP A 63 -5.39 -8.85 2.44
N THR A 64 -6.17 -7.99 1.80
CA THR A 64 -5.72 -6.97 0.86
C THR A 64 -4.93 -5.89 1.59
N CYS A 65 -5.39 -5.47 2.77
CA CYS A 65 -4.64 -4.57 3.65
C CYS A 65 -3.30 -5.17 4.08
N GLU A 66 -3.24 -6.44 4.46
CA GLU A 66 -1.99 -7.13 4.78
C GLU A 66 -1.02 -7.16 3.59
N ARG A 67 -1.53 -7.45 2.38
CA ARG A 67 -0.74 -7.44 1.14
C ARG A 67 -0.21 -6.05 0.83
N PHE A 68 -1.01 -5.01 1.05
CA PHE A 68 -0.57 -3.63 0.90
C PHE A 68 0.56 -3.26 1.85
N VAL A 69 0.44 -3.59 3.14
CA VAL A 69 1.50 -3.33 4.12
C VAL A 69 2.79 -4.09 3.74
N LYS A 70 2.67 -5.33 3.27
CA LYS A 70 3.80 -6.11 2.75
C LYS A 70 4.46 -5.43 1.54
N ILE A 71 3.68 -4.96 0.57
CA ILE A 71 4.21 -4.24 -0.61
C ILE A 71 4.96 -2.98 -0.18
N LEU A 72 4.39 -2.17 0.72
CA LEU A 72 5.05 -0.98 1.24
C LEU A 72 6.38 -1.31 1.93
N TYR A 73 6.41 -2.38 2.73
CA TYR A 73 7.63 -2.87 3.37
C TYR A 73 8.68 -3.31 2.34
N GLU A 74 8.29 -4.08 1.31
CA GLU A 74 9.19 -4.49 0.23
C GLU A 74 9.74 -3.30 -0.55
N MET A 75 8.92 -2.29 -0.83
CA MET A 75 9.34 -1.05 -1.47
C MET A 75 10.35 -0.27 -0.61
N GLN A 76 10.14 -0.22 0.71
CA GLN A 76 11.08 0.40 1.64
C GLN A 76 12.47 -0.29 1.59
N GLN A 77 12.50 -1.62 1.45
CA GLN A 77 13.75 -2.39 1.36
C GLN A 77 14.43 -2.27 -0.01
N GLN A 78 13.66 -2.32 -1.09
CA GLN A 78 14.20 -2.36 -2.46
C GLN A 78 14.50 -0.97 -3.05
N ASN A 79 13.77 0.06 -2.63
CA ASN A 79 13.91 1.43 -3.12
C ASN A 79 13.65 2.46 -2.01
N PRO A 80 14.53 2.54 -0.99
CA PRO A 80 14.33 3.43 0.16
C PRO A 80 14.25 4.91 -0.24
N GLN A 81 14.98 5.33 -1.27
CA GLN A 81 14.95 6.72 -1.75
C GLN A 81 13.62 7.06 -2.43
N GLY A 82 13.12 6.18 -3.31
CA GLY A 82 11.82 6.37 -3.95
C GLY A 82 10.67 6.33 -2.93
N MET A 83 10.77 5.43 -1.95
CA MET A 83 9.82 5.36 -0.83
C MET A 83 9.82 6.66 -0.03
N GLN A 84 10.98 7.19 0.36
CA GLN A 84 11.07 8.44 1.14
C GLN A 84 10.51 9.64 0.36
N GLN A 85 10.82 9.75 -0.93
CA GLN A 85 10.31 10.85 -1.76
C GLN A 85 8.79 10.79 -1.94
N ALA A 86 8.28 9.59 -2.21
CA ALA A 86 6.85 9.33 -2.29
C ALA A 86 6.13 9.62 -0.98
N PHE A 87 6.67 9.10 0.13
CA PHE A 87 6.14 9.25 1.46
C PHE A 87 6.09 10.72 1.89
N ALA A 88 7.13 11.51 1.58
CA ALA A 88 7.15 12.94 1.86
C ALA A 88 6.07 13.74 1.12
N GLY A 89 5.51 13.21 0.02
CA GLY A 89 4.43 13.83 -0.74
C GLY A 89 3.03 13.47 -0.24
N LEU A 90 2.89 12.56 0.73
CA LEU A 90 1.61 12.19 1.32
C LEU A 90 1.15 13.21 2.37
N ASP A 91 -0.13 13.23 2.68
CA ASP A 91 -0.65 14.00 3.81
C ASP A 91 -0.07 13.49 5.15
N PRO A 92 0.14 14.36 6.15
CA PRO A 92 0.77 13.97 7.41
C PRO A 92 0.04 12.86 8.18
N SER A 93 -1.30 12.80 8.10
CA SER A 93 -2.10 11.72 8.69
C SER A 93 -1.78 10.37 8.05
N VAL A 94 -1.75 10.34 6.71
CA VAL A 94 -1.43 9.14 5.93
C VAL A 94 0.02 8.73 6.14
N GLN A 95 0.96 9.68 6.24
CA GLN A 95 2.36 9.40 6.58
C GLN A 95 2.46 8.68 7.92
N ASN A 96 1.83 9.21 8.97
CA ASN A 96 1.88 8.59 10.29
C ASN A 96 1.29 7.17 10.28
N LEU A 97 0.18 6.97 9.57
CA LEU A 97 -0.45 5.66 9.43
C LEU A 97 0.47 4.68 8.70
N VAL A 98 0.92 5.02 7.49
CA VAL A 98 1.81 4.18 6.67
C VAL A 98 3.10 3.86 7.41
N GLY A 99 3.69 4.84 8.11
CA GLY A 99 4.86 4.63 8.94
C GLY A 99 4.62 3.65 10.07
N SER A 100 3.49 3.78 10.77
CA SER A 100 3.11 2.91 11.89
C SER A 100 2.87 1.47 11.44
N VAL A 101 2.06 1.25 10.40
CA VAL A 101 1.73 -0.10 9.93
C VAL A 101 2.94 -0.83 9.34
N VAL A 102 3.83 -0.12 8.63
CA VAL A 102 5.08 -0.71 8.11
C VAL A 102 6.03 -1.06 9.25
N GLN A 103 6.13 -0.21 10.28
CA GLN A 103 6.94 -0.47 11.46
C GLN A 103 6.41 -1.67 12.26
N GLU A 104 5.10 -1.75 12.49
CA GLU A 104 4.45 -2.87 13.16
C GLU A 104 4.67 -4.19 12.40
N PHE A 105 4.51 -4.17 11.07
CA PHE A 105 4.77 -5.33 10.22
C PHE A 105 6.24 -5.78 10.25
N SER A 106 7.18 -4.84 10.30
CA SER A 106 8.60 -5.13 10.47
C SER A 106 8.90 -5.79 11.83
N GLN A 107 8.27 -5.30 12.90
CA GLN A 107 8.45 -5.86 14.25
C GLN A 107 7.83 -7.25 14.40
N SER A 108 6.65 -7.48 13.82
CA SER A 108 5.98 -8.79 13.86
C SER A 108 6.82 -9.87 13.18
N ARG A 109 7.52 -9.53 12.10
CA ARG A 109 8.49 -10.40 11.42
C ARG A 109 9.79 -10.60 12.20
N SER A 110 10.26 -9.57 12.90
CA SER A 110 11.48 -9.62 13.72
C SER A 110 11.30 -10.45 15.00
N SER A 111 10.08 -10.54 15.52
CA SER A 111 9.72 -11.30 16.73
C SER A 111 9.70 -12.83 16.52
N VAL A 112 9.73 -13.32 15.28
CA VAL A 112 9.72 -14.78 14.97
C VAL A 112 11.10 -15.44 15.18
N VAL A 113 12.08 -14.72 15.72
CA VAL A 113 13.35 -15.32 16.17
C VAL A 113 13.25 -15.62 17.66
N THR A 114 12.70 -16.78 18.00
CA THR A 114 12.99 -17.42 19.29
C THR A 114 13.44 -18.88 19.04
N PRO A 115 14.64 -19.26 19.48
CA PRO A 115 15.18 -20.63 19.37
C PRO A 115 14.49 -21.63 20.30
#